data_AF-A0A651EMY8-F1
#
_entry.id   AF-A0A651EMY8-F1
#
_cell.length_a   1.000
_cell.length_b   1.000
_cell.length_c   1.000
_cell.angle_alpha   90.00
_cell.angle_beta   90.00
_cell.angle_gamma   90.00
#
_symmetry.space_group_name_H-M   'P 1'
#
loop_
_entity.id
_entity.type
_entity.pdbx_description
1 polymer ?
#
loop_
_entity_poly.entity_id
_entity_poly.type
_entity_poly.pdbx_seq_one_letter_code
_entity_poly.pdbx_strand_id
1 'polypeptide(L)'
;MADLAGLWRRTLYVAPDGRRDTESRVFWLQAGDLCGDIRAPGPAAAAETAFAGRLERVGDVFGWRFEQAWGYPPDAPPDEGRLRWEGDILREDGVHAPYLEHWRRETAEIVRAGRFEGGLLIETREIACAARAGRFLLAARRGPRWTAMLAANADVAPGGPVDWPEVEGGAIRFPAGPLGPAAVSPFTPTPA
;
A
#
# COMPACT_ATOMS: atom_id res chain seq x y z
N MET A 1 -14.03 5.92 -7.09
CA MET A 1 -13.26 5.19 -6.05
C MET A 1 -13.29 3.70 -6.32
N ALA A 2 -14.45 3.08 -6.57
CA ALA A 2 -14.51 1.67 -6.98
C ALA A 2 -13.65 1.34 -8.21
N ASP A 3 -13.54 2.30 -9.14
CA ASP A 3 -12.66 2.22 -10.30
C ASP A 3 -11.17 2.22 -9.95
N LEU A 4 -10.76 2.49 -8.71
CA LEU A 4 -9.38 2.44 -8.25
C LEU A 4 -9.04 1.14 -7.52
N ALA A 5 -10.02 0.27 -7.24
CA ALA A 5 -9.79 -0.94 -6.48
C ALA A 5 -8.74 -1.86 -7.14
N GLY A 6 -7.78 -2.36 -6.35
CA GLY A 6 -6.76 -3.27 -6.84
C GLY A 6 -5.37 -3.01 -6.34
N LEU A 7 -4.43 -3.79 -6.90
CA LEU A 7 -3.00 -3.59 -6.75
C LEU A 7 -2.47 -2.76 -7.90
N TRP A 8 -1.72 -1.73 -7.56
CA TRP A 8 -1.07 -0.81 -8.47
C TRP A 8 0.43 -0.85 -8.27
N ARG A 9 1.16 -0.85 -9.39
CA ARG A 9 2.61 -0.67 -9.40
C ARG A 9 2.94 0.64 -10.08
N ARG A 10 3.79 1.45 -9.45
CA ARG A 10 4.33 2.65 -10.10
C ARG A 10 5.32 2.24 -11.17
N THR A 11 5.16 2.79 -12.36
CA THR A 11 6.00 2.51 -13.54
C THR A 11 6.83 3.71 -13.98
N LEU A 12 6.44 4.91 -13.56
CA LEU A 12 7.18 6.14 -13.80
C LEU A 12 6.91 7.10 -12.64
N TYR A 13 7.97 7.77 -12.19
CA TYR A 13 7.92 9.00 -11.43
C TYR A 13 8.69 10.06 -12.21
N VAL A 14 8.15 11.27 -12.30
CA VAL A 14 8.85 12.45 -12.81
C VAL A 14 8.88 13.48 -11.70
N ALA A 15 10.09 13.81 -11.25
CA ALA A 15 10.32 14.79 -10.21
C ALA A 15 10.00 16.22 -10.72
N PRO A 16 9.82 17.20 -9.80
CA PRO A 16 9.61 18.60 -10.19
C PRO A 16 10.70 19.20 -11.08
N ASP A 17 11.93 18.69 -11.00
CA ASP A 17 13.06 19.10 -11.83
C ASP A 17 13.14 18.35 -13.18
N GLY A 18 12.16 17.50 -13.47
CA GLY A 18 12.06 16.73 -14.71
C GLY A 18 12.84 15.41 -14.71
N ARG A 19 13.60 15.09 -13.65
CA ARG A 19 14.25 13.76 -13.53
C ARG A 19 13.20 12.66 -13.54
N ARG A 20 13.52 11.58 -14.24
CA ARG A 20 12.64 10.41 -14.41
C ARG A 20 13.18 9.24 -13.62
N ASP A 21 12.29 8.52 -12.96
CA ASP A 21 12.60 7.26 -12.28
C ASP A 21 11.61 6.18 -12.73
N THR A 22 12.13 5.10 -13.29
CA THR A 22 11.39 3.91 -13.71
C THR A 22 11.88 2.65 -12.99
N GLU A 23 12.76 2.81 -12.00
CA GLU A 23 13.48 1.72 -11.33
C GLU A 23 13.00 1.51 -9.90
N SER A 24 12.56 2.56 -9.21
CA SER A 24 12.02 2.44 -7.85
C SER A 24 10.81 1.50 -7.80
N ARG A 25 10.80 0.62 -6.81
CA ARG A 25 9.70 -0.32 -6.56
C ARG A 25 8.71 0.30 -5.59
N VAL A 26 7.55 0.67 -6.11
CA VAL A 26 6.45 1.26 -5.34
C VAL A 26 5.15 0.55 -5.69
N PHE A 27 4.42 0.14 -4.66
CA PHE A 27 3.16 -0.57 -4.78
C PHE A 27 2.10 0.03 -3.88
N TRP A 28 0.90 0.23 -4.44
CA TRP A 28 -0.28 0.74 -3.76
C TRP A 28 -1.42 -0.27 -3.88
N LEU A 29 -2.04 -0.65 -2.76
CA LEU A 29 -3.30 -1.39 -2.75
C LEU A 29 -4.45 -0.46 -2.37
N GLN A 30 -5.58 -0.60 -3.08
CA GLN A 30 -6.80 0.16 -2.86
C GLN A 30 -8.01 -0.76 -2.74
N ALA A 31 -8.83 -0.58 -1.71
CA ALA A 31 -10.09 -1.31 -1.52
C ALA A 31 -11.12 -0.42 -0.83
N GLY A 32 -12.21 -0.06 -1.52
CA GLY A 32 -13.15 0.94 -1.02
C GLY A 32 -12.45 2.26 -0.70
N ASP A 33 -12.55 2.70 0.55
CA ASP A 33 -11.81 3.84 1.09
C ASP A 33 -10.46 3.46 1.71
N LEU A 34 -10.14 2.17 1.91
CA LEU A 34 -8.87 1.74 2.51
C LEU A 34 -7.75 1.69 1.47
N CYS A 35 -6.56 2.10 1.90
CA CYS A 35 -5.38 2.04 1.08
C CYS A 35 -4.11 1.75 1.87
N GLY A 36 -3.10 1.25 1.18
CA GLY A 36 -1.74 1.17 1.70
C GLY A 36 -0.71 1.18 0.58
N ASP A 37 0.43 1.81 0.82
CA ASP A 37 1.53 1.95 -0.12
C ASP A 37 2.85 1.60 0.57
N ILE A 38 3.75 0.93 -0.16
CA ILE A 38 5.12 0.67 0.28
C ILE A 38 6.09 1.05 -0.84
N ARG A 39 7.07 1.88 -0.48
CA ARG A 39 8.13 2.37 -1.37
C ARG A 39 9.46 1.83 -0.90
N ALA A 40 10.07 0.97 -1.71
CA ALA A 40 11.45 0.56 -1.47
C ALA A 40 12.42 1.72 -1.78
N PRO A 41 13.60 1.75 -1.16
CA PRO A 41 14.66 2.67 -1.57
C PRO A 41 15.02 2.47 -3.06
N GLY A 42 15.32 3.57 -3.74
CA GLY A 42 15.63 3.64 -5.17
C GLY A 42 16.05 5.05 -5.62
N PRO A 43 16.22 5.28 -6.93
CA PRO A 43 16.72 6.57 -7.44
C PRO A 43 15.91 7.80 -7.03
N ALA A 44 14.58 7.68 -6.90
CA ALA A 44 13.72 8.76 -6.41
C ALA A 44 13.44 8.74 -4.90
N ALA A 45 13.83 7.69 -4.18
CA ALA A 45 13.56 7.54 -2.75
C ALA A 45 14.80 7.02 -2.02
N ALA A 46 15.51 7.91 -1.32
CA ALA A 46 16.74 7.54 -0.61
C ALA A 46 16.50 6.61 0.59
N ALA A 47 15.27 6.58 1.11
CA ALA A 47 14.84 5.74 2.21
C ALA A 47 13.51 5.07 1.88
N GLU A 48 13.24 3.99 2.59
CA GLU A 48 11.97 3.32 2.54
C GLU A 48 10.88 4.17 3.20
N THR A 49 9.71 4.24 2.56
CA THR A 49 8.51 4.84 3.15
C THR A 49 7.32 3.91 2.97
N ALA A 50 6.39 3.96 3.91
CA ALA A 50 5.15 3.21 3.80
C ALA A 50 4.03 3.92 4.54
N PHE A 51 2.79 3.75 4.07
CA PHE A 51 1.62 4.18 4.80
C PHE A 51 0.46 3.20 4.64
N ALA A 52 -0.50 3.33 5.55
CA ALA A 52 -1.79 2.69 5.46
C ALA A 52 -2.84 3.62 6.07
N GLY A 53 -4.00 3.71 5.43
CA GLY A 53 -5.07 4.57 5.92
C GLY A 53 -6.23 4.64 4.94
N ARG A 54 -6.68 5.86 4.64
CA ARG A 54 -7.85 6.11 3.80
C ARG A 54 -7.56 6.97 2.59
N LEU A 55 -8.28 6.66 1.51
CA LEU A 55 -8.41 7.52 0.35
C LEU A 55 -9.65 8.40 0.50
N GLU A 56 -9.46 9.71 0.39
CA GLU A 56 -10.52 10.70 0.36
C GLU A 56 -10.50 11.42 -1.00
N ARG A 57 -11.65 11.94 -1.43
CA ARG A 57 -11.76 12.72 -2.66
C ARG A 57 -12.56 14.00 -2.43
N VAL A 58 -11.99 15.13 -2.81
CA VAL A 58 -12.64 16.44 -2.82
C VAL A 58 -12.52 17.04 -4.22
N GLY A 59 -13.64 17.09 -4.96
CA GLY A 59 -13.62 17.51 -6.36
C GLY A 59 -12.83 16.54 -7.24
N ASP A 60 -11.74 17.01 -7.84
CA ASP A 60 -10.80 16.23 -8.65
C ASP A 60 -9.52 15.82 -7.91
N VAL A 61 -9.37 16.25 -6.65
CA VAL A 61 -8.21 15.93 -5.81
C VAL A 61 -8.49 14.69 -4.97
N PHE A 62 -7.57 13.75 -5.02
CA PHE A 62 -7.50 12.57 -4.16
C PHE A 62 -6.47 12.81 -3.08
N GLY A 63 -6.81 12.48 -1.83
CA GLY A 63 -5.92 12.62 -0.69
C GLY A 63 -5.76 11.30 0.04
N TRP A 64 -4.51 10.90 0.28
CA TRP A 64 -4.17 9.72 1.07
C TRP A 64 -3.96 10.16 2.52
N ARG A 65 -4.91 9.82 3.39
CA ARG A 65 -4.86 10.12 4.82
C ARG A 65 -4.20 8.98 5.55
N PHE A 66 -2.97 9.23 6.02
CA PHE A 66 -2.20 8.24 6.75
C PHE A 66 -2.77 8.05 8.15
N GLU A 67 -3.15 6.82 8.47
CA GLU A 67 -3.47 6.42 9.84
C GLU A 67 -2.28 5.74 10.50
N GLN A 68 -1.44 5.10 9.69
CA GLN A 68 -0.10 4.66 10.03
C GLN A 68 0.84 5.07 8.92
N ALA A 69 2.05 5.53 9.27
CA ALA A 69 3.09 5.86 8.31
C ALA A 69 4.48 5.53 8.89
N TRP A 70 5.44 5.31 7.99
CA TRP A 70 6.85 5.13 8.29
C TRP A 70 7.72 5.85 7.26
N GLY A 71 8.81 6.47 7.72
CA GLY A 71 9.82 7.07 6.85
C GLY A 71 9.45 8.45 6.26
N TYR A 72 8.28 9.00 6.57
CA TYR A 72 7.88 10.34 6.14
C TYR A 72 8.44 11.43 7.08
N PRO A 73 8.93 12.56 6.55
CA PRO A 73 9.35 13.67 7.39
C PRO A 73 8.14 14.30 8.11
N PRO A 74 8.29 14.83 9.34
CA PRO A 74 7.19 15.39 10.12
C PRO A 74 6.46 16.55 9.43
N ASP A 75 7.15 17.28 8.55
CA ASP A 75 6.68 18.44 7.81
C ASP A 75 6.39 18.13 6.32
N ALA A 76 6.22 16.84 5.97
CA ALA A 76 5.79 16.45 4.64
C ALA A 76 4.46 17.17 4.28
N PRO A 77 4.33 17.71 3.05
CA PRO A 77 3.03 18.20 2.59
C PRO A 77 2.01 17.06 2.58
N PRO A 78 0.70 17.36 2.62
CA PRO A 78 -0.34 16.36 2.46
C PRO A 78 -0.11 15.53 1.18
N ASP A 79 -0.28 14.21 1.29
CA ASP A 79 -0.20 13.33 0.12
C ASP A 79 -1.50 13.47 -0.68
N GLU A 80 -1.43 14.28 -1.74
CA GLU A 80 -2.57 14.69 -2.56
C GLU A 80 -2.19 14.82 -4.04
N GLY A 81 -3.04 14.24 -4.89
CA GLY A 81 -2.82 14.12 -6.32
C GLY A 81 -4.12 14.19 -7.12
N ARG A 82 -4.01 14.52 -8.41
CA ARG A 82 -5.09 14.44 -9.38
C ARG A 82 -4.93 13.20 -10.23
N LEU A 83 -5.93 12.34 -10.25
CA LEU A 83 -5.90 11.08 -10.98
C LEU A 83 -6.62 11.21 -12.33
N ARG A 84 -5.99 10.71 -13.39
CA ARG A 84 -6.59 10.62 -14.73
C ARG A 84 -6.19 9.32 -15.43
N TRP A 85 -7.09 8.81 -16.26
CA TRP A 85 -6.82 7.65 -17.09
C TRP A 85 -6.18 8.06 -18.42
N GLU A 86 -5.12 7.34 -18.79
CA GLU A 86 -4.43 7.41 -20.09
C GLU A 86 -4.34 6.01 -20.67
N GLY A 87 -5.41 5.56 -21.32
CA GLY A 87 -5.51 4.16 -21.76
C GLY A 87 -5.52 3.21 -20.56
N ASP A 88 -4.52 2.35 -20.45
CA ASP A 88 -4.33 1.38 -19.36
C ASP A 88 -3.52 1.93 -18.17
N ILE A 89 -3.06 3.19 -18.26
CA ILE A 89 -2.26 3.86 -17.24
C ILE A 89 -3.16 4.77 -16.43
N LEU A 90 -3.05 4.70 -15.10
CA LEU A 90 -3.56 5.73 -14.21
C LEU A 90 -2.43 6.72 -13.94
N ARG A 91 -2.57 7.93 -14.44
CA ARG A 91 -1.64 9.02 -14.18
C ARG A 91 -2.10 9.81 -12.95
N GLU A 92 -1.14 10.14 -12.10
CA GLU A 92 -1.27 11.08 -11.01
C GLU A 92 -0.44 12.33 -11.30
N ASP A 93 -1.05 13.51 -11.10
CA ASP A 93 -0.37 14.80 -11.12
C ASP A 93 -0.39 15.42 -9.72
N GLY A 94 0.77 15.85 -9.23
CA GLY A 94 0.92 16.39 -7.88
C GLY A 94 0.16 17.70 -7.65
N VAL A 95 -0.42 17.87 -6.46
CA VAL A 95 -1.11 19.11 -6.06
C VAL A 95 -0.13 20.15 -5.51
N HIS A 96 0.81 19.72 -4.67
CA HIS A 96 1.71 20.59 -3.90
C HIS A 96 3.06 20.82 -4.59
N ALA A 97 3.37 20.02 -5.60
CA ALA A 97 4.55 20.14 -6.45
C ALA A 97 4.25 19.54 -7.83
N PRO A 98 4.92 19.99 -8.91
CA PRO A 98 4.66 19.53 -10.27
C PRO A 98 5.33 18.17 -10.55
N TYR A 99 5.12 17.18 -9.68
CA TYR A 99 5.51 15.80 -9.96
C TYR A 99 4.42 15.09 -10.77
N LEU A 100 4.81 13.97 -11.38
CA LEU A 100 3.91 13.08 -12.11
C LEU A 100 4.24 11.63 -11.79
N GLU A 101 3.22 10.81 -11.60
CA GLU A 101 3.36 9.36 -11.49
C GLU A 101 2.49 8.61 -12.50
N HIS A 102 3.00 7.51 -13.04
CA HIS A 102 2.20 6.56 -13.80
C HIS A 102 2.07 5.24 -13.05
N TRP A 103 0.83 4.80 -12.88
CA TRP A 103 0.46 3.59 -12.20
C TRP A 103 -0.13 2.60 -13.20
N ARG A 104 0.33 1.34 -13.13
CA ARG A 104 -0.29 0.22 -13.83
C ARG A 104 -1.00 -0.67 -12.82
N ARG A 105 -2.21 -1.09 -13.16
CA ARG A 105 -2.94 -2.05 -12.36
C ARG A 105 -2.45 -3.45 -12.66
N GLU A 106 -1.98 -4.14 -11.62
CA GLU A 106 -1.58 -5.55 -11.71
C GLU A 106 -2.80 -6.47 -11.57
N THR A 107 -3.75 -6.11 -10.70
CA THR A 107 -5.06 -6.77 -10.59
C THR A 107 -6.10 -5.82 -9.99
N ALA A 108 -7.37 -5.99 -10.35
CA ALA A 108 -8.50 -5.26 -9.75
C ALA A 108 -9.21 -6.06 -8.65
N GLU A 109 -8.89 -7.34 -8.46
CA GLU A 109 -9.65 -8.23 -7.58
C GLU A 109 -9.17 -8.11 -6.13
N ILE A 110 -9.97 -7.43 -5.31
CA ILE A 110 -9.83 -7.47 -3.86
C ILE A 110 -10.65 -8.64 -3.31
N VAL A 111 -9.99 -9.54 -2.59
CA VAL A 111 -10.60 -10.68 -1.91
C VAL A 111 -11.09 -10.27 -0.53
N ARG A 112 -10.32 -9.42 0.16
CA ARG A 112 -10.61 -9.02 1.53
C ARG A 112 -9.98 -7.67 1.81
N ALA A 113 -10.70 -6.80 2.50
CA ALA A 113 -10.16 -5.59 3.07
C ALA A 113 -10.84 -5.32 4.41
N GLY A 114 -10.11 -4.71 5.34
CA GLY A 114 -10.71 -4.35 6.62
C GLY A 114 -9.70 -3.88 7.65
N ARG A 115 -10.26 -3.53 8.80
CA ARG A 115 -9.56 -2.94 9.94
C ARG A 115 -9.51 -3.91 11.09
N PHE A 116 -8.53 -3.71 11.95
CA PHE A 116 -8.42 -4.34 13.25
C PHE A 116 -7.76 -3.36 14.21
N GLU A 117 -7.65 -3.73 15.48
CA GLU A 117 -7.02 -2.88 16.47
C GLU A 117 -5.54 -2.63 16.13
N GLY A 118 -5.20 -1.36 15.90
CA GLY A 118 -3.84 -0.97 15.54
C GLY A 118 -3.45 -1.27 14.09
N GLY A 119 -4.41 -1.53 13.19
CA GLY A 119 -4.07 -1.70 11.78
C GLY A 119 -5.16 -1.99 10.77
N LEU A 120 -4.70 -2.27 9.56
CA LEU A 120 -5.53 -2.66 8.43
C LEU A 120 -4.85 -3.73 7.56
N LEU A 121 -5.66 -4.42 6.78
CA LEU A 121 -5.21 -5.43 5.83
C LEU A 121 -6.04 -5.32 4.55
N ILE A 122 -5.37 -5.46 3.41
CA ILE A 122 -5.96 -5.53 2.08
C ILE A 122 -5.32 -6.73 1.36
N GLU A 123 -6.16 -7.63 0.86
CA GLU A 123 -5.75 -8.88 0.21
C GLU A 123 -6.41 -9.01 -1.16
N THR A 124 -5.60 -9.38 -2.12
CA THR A 124 -6.02 -9.98 -3.39
C THR A 124 -5.78 -11.50 -3.32
N ARG A 125 -6.03 -12.22 -4.42
CA ARG A 125 -5.70 -13.66 -4.48
C ARG A 125 -4.20 -13.94 -4.39
N GLU A 126 -3.39 -13.05 -4.94
CA GLU A 126 -1.96 -13.29 -5.17
C GLU A 126 -1.07 -12.36 -4.36
N ILE A 127 -1.56 -11.20 -3.95
CA ILE A 127 -0.77 -10.18 -3.24
C ILE A 127 -1.61 -9.59 -2.11
N ALA A 128 -0.96 -9.30 -1.00
CA ALA A 128 -1.60 -8.72 0.16
C ALA A 128 -0.71 -7.72 0.87
N CYS A 129 -1.33 -6.71 1.47
CA CYS A 129 -0.70 -5.69 2.29
C CYS A 129 -1.32 -5.69 3.69
N ALA A 130 -0.48 -5.59 4.70
CA ALA A 130 -0.91 -5.39 6.08
C ALA A 130 -0.03 -4.35 6.76
N ALA A 131 -0.67 -3.48 7.54
CA ALA A 131 -0.02 -2.50 8.39
C ALA A 131 -0.47 -2.68 9.82
N ARG A 132 0.46 -2.96 10.74
CA ARG A 132 0.17 -3.21 12.15
C ARG A 132 1.22 -2.58 13.04
N ALA A 133 0.79 -1.68 13.93
CA ALA A 133 1.65 -1.01 14.90
C ALA A 133 2.93 -0.41 14.27
N GLY A 134 2.77 0.27 13.13
CA GLY A 134 3.87 0.93 12.41
C GLY A 134 4.79 -0.01 11.62
N ARG A 135 4.43 -1.29 11.47
CA ARG A 135 5.11 -2.26 10.59
C ARG A 135 4.27 -2.53 9.37
N PHE A 136 4.89 -2.57 8.20
CA PHE A 136 4.22 -2.71 6.91
C PHE A 136 4.79 -3.89 6.15
N LEU A 137 3.92 -4.69 5.55
CA LEU A 137 4.32 -5.86 4.78
C LEU A 137 3.46 -5.98 3.53
N LEU A 138 4.12 -6.04 2.38
CA LEU A 138 3.54 -6.50 1.12
C LEU A 138 4.07 -7.91 0.86
N ALA A 139 3.19 -8.89 0.70
CA ALA A 139 3.56 -10.27 0.42
C ALA A 139 2.86 -10.78 -0.84
N ALA A 140 3.53 -11.69 -1.55
CA ALA A 140 2.98 -12.45 -2.66
C ALA A 140 2.71 -13.90 -2.24
N ARG A 141 1.66 -14.49 -2.80
CA ARG A 141 1.25 -15.86 -2.62
C ARG A 141 1.60 -16.69 -3.85
N ARG A 142 2.23 -17.84 -3.63
CA ARG A 142 2.35 -18.91 -4.64
C ARG A 142 1.89 -20.23 -4.05
N GLY A 143 0.70 -20.68 -4.47
CA GLY A 143 0.04 -21.83 -3.85
C GLY A 143 -0.28 -21.55 -2.37
N PRO A 144 0.15 -22.41 -1.42
CA PRO A 144 -0.11 -22.19 0.00
C PRO A 144 0.89 -21.24 0.68
N ARG A 145 1.97 -20.83 0.01
CA ARG A 145 3.08 -20.09 0.63
C ARG A 145 2.98 -18.60 0.35
N TRP A 146 3.25 -17.81 1.37
CA TRP A 146 3.48 -16.37 1.25
C TRP A 146 4.96 -16.04 1.34
N THR A 147 5.36 -14.99 0.62
CA THR A 147 6.73 -14.51 0.55
C THR A 147 6.73 -13.00 0.54
N ALA A 148 7.60 -12.38 1.33
CA ALA A 148 7.71 -10.93 1.38
C ALA A 148 8.13 -10.37 0.01
N MET A 149 7.38 -9.41 -0.50
CA MET A 149 7.77 -8.61 -1.66
C MET A 149 8.56 -7.38 -1.22
N LEU A 150 7.98 -6.62 -0.28
CA LEU A 150 8.53 -5.42 0.34
C LEU A 150 8.04 -5.34 1.78
N ALA A 151 8.82 -4.72 2.66
CA ALA A 151 8.49 -4.61 4.07
C ALA A 151 9.15 -3.39 4.68
N ALA A 152 8.36 -2.51 5.31
CA ALA A 152 8.84 -1.31 5.98
C ALA A 152 8.73 -1.45 7.49
N ASN A 153 9.83 -1.18 8.19
CA ASN A 153 9.92 -1.33 9.65
C ASN A 153 9.49 -2.73 10.12
N ALA A 154 9.80 -3.75 9.33
CA ALA A 154 9.44 -5.13 9.56
C ALA A 154 10.65 -6.03 9.30
N ASP A 155 10.85 -7.03 10.16
CA ASP A 155 12.04 -7.87 10.17
C ASP A 155 11.94 -9.02 9.13
N VAL A 156 11.81 -8.67 7.85
CA VAL A 156 11.80 -9.65 6.74
C VAL A 156 12.40 -9.07 5.47
N ALA A 157 13.35 -9.80 4.88
CA ALA A 157 13.91 -9.43 3.59
C ALA A 157 12.97 -9.84 2.45
N PRO A 158 12.96 -9.11 1.31
CA PRO A 158 12.30 -9.56 0.09
C PRO A 158 12.71 -10.99 -0.28
N GLY A 159 11.74 -11.84 -0.62
CA GLY A 159 11.96 -13.27 -0.88
C GLY A 159 11.92 -14.16 0.37
N GLY A 160 11.86 -13.58 1.58
CA GLY A 160 11.73 -14.33 2.83
C GLY A 160 10.32 -14.92 3.01
N PRO A 161 10.20 -16.09 3.65
CA PRO A 161 8.90 -16.69 3.94
C PRO A 161 8.11 -15.81 4.92
N VAL A 162 6.79 -15.78 4.74
CA VAL A 162 5.87 -15.05 5.62
C VAL A 162 4.76 -16.01 6.04
N ASP A 163 4.54 -16.14 7.34
CA ASP A 163 3.28 -16.67 7.85
C ASP A 163 2.27 -15.52 7.83
N TRP A 164 1.27 -15.63 6.95
CA TRP A 164 0.32 -14.55 6.72
C TRP A 164 -0.84 -14.60 7.74
N PRO A 165 -1.39 -13.45 8.16
CA PRO A 165 -2.54 -13.42 9.06
C PRO A 165 -3.76 -14.14 8.47
N GLU A 166 -4.55 -14.78 9.34
CA GLU A 166 -5.78 -15.46 8.95
C GLU A 166 -7.00 -14.70 9.46
N VAL A 167 -7.99 -14.49 8.59
CA VAL A 167 -9.26 -13.85 8.95
C VAL A 167 -10.39 -14.87 8.92
N GLU A 168 -11.00 -15.11 10.08
CA GLU A 168 -12.07 -16.08 10.28
C GLU A 168 -12.99 -15.63 11.41
N GLY A 169 -14.31 -15.84 11.24
CA GLY A 169 -15.29 -15.60 12.32
C GLY A 169 -15.33 -14.17 12.84
N GLY A 170 -14.99 -13.17 12.00
CA GLY A 170 -14.96 -11.76 12.39
C GLY A 170 -13.73 -11.37 13.22
N ALA A 171 -12.69 -12.19 13.23
CA ALA A 171 -11.41 -11.90 13.86
C ALA A 171 -10.25 -12.12 12.88
N ILE A 172 -9.15 -11.43 13.13
CA ILE A 172 -7.86 -11.64 12.47
C ILE A 172 -6.87 -12.23 13.47
N ARG A 173 -6.17 -13.28 13.07
CA ARG A 173 -5.13 -13.95 13.86
C ARG A 173 -3.77 -13.72 13.20
N PHE A 174 -2.88 -13.08 13.94
CA PHE A 174 -1.50 -12.85 13.53
C PHE A 174 -0.61 -13.96 14.07
N PRO A 175 0.19 -14.63 13.24
CA PRO A 175 1.33 -15.41 13.71
C PRO A 175 2.40 -14.46 14.28
N ALA A 176 3.31 -15.00 15.08
CA ALA A 176 4.52 -14.26 15.46
C ALA A 176 5.42 -14.12 14.23
N GLY A 177 5.88 -12.92 13.92
CA GLY A 177 6.65 -12.70 12.70
C GLY A 177 6.88 -11.22 12.37
N PRO A 178 7.00 -10.87 11.07
CA PRO A 178 7.41 -9.53 10.64
C PRO A 178 6.46 -8.41 11.04
N LEU A 179 5.17 -8.73 11.27
CA LEU A 179 4.16 -7.79 11.75
C LEU A 179 4.06 -7.76 13.30
N GLY A 180 5.06 -8.31 13.99
CA GLY A 180 5.16 -8.32 15.46
C GLY A 180 4.75 -9.65 16.11
N PRO A 181 4.49 -9.65 17.43
CA PRO A 181 4.14 -10.85 18.16
C PRO A 181 2.76 -11.39 17.76
N ALA A 182 2.54 -12.68 18.00
CA ALA A 182 1.25 -13.32 17.77
C ALA A 182 0.14 -12.61 18.55
N ALA A 183 -1.02 -12.45 17.91
CA ALA A 183 -2.18 -11.81 18.53
C ALA A 183 -3.47 -12.17 17.79
N VAL A 184 -4.60 -11.90 18.43
CA VAL A 184 -5.92 -11.97 17.82
C VAL A 184 -6.60 -10.62 18.05
N SER A 185 -7.26 -10.09 17.02
CA SER A 185 -8.01 -8.84 17.10
C SER A 185 -9.33 -8.97 16.36
N PRO A 186 -10.41 -8.29 16.80
CA PRO A 186 -11.63 -8.16 16.01
C PRO A 186 -11.30 -7.58 14.62
N PHE A 187 -11.95 -8.12 13.59
CA PHE A 187 -11.77 -7.69 12.21
C PHE A 187 -13.06 -7.10 11.66
N THR A 188 -13.01 -5.83 11.29
CA THR A 188 -14.12 -5.09 10.69
C THR A 188 -13.90 -5.03 9.18
N PRO A 189 -14.64 -5.81 8.37
CA PRO A 189 -14.48 -5.80 6.93
C PRO A 189 -14.95 -4.48 6.33
N THR A 190 -14.28 -4.06 5.26
CA THR A 190 -14.67 -2.93 4.41
C THR A 190 -15.08 -3.46 3.03
N PRO A 191 -16.12 -2.89 2.38
CA PRO A 191 -16.44 -3.22 1.00
C PRO A 191 -15.26 -2.91 0.06
N ALA A 192 -14.99 -3.82 -0.88
CA ALA A 192 -14.02 -3.60 -1.95
C ALA A 192 -14.50 -2.52 -2.93
#